data_AF-A0A966QAJ3-F1
#
_entry.id   AF-A0A966QAJ3-F1
#
_cell.length_a   1.000
_cell.length_b   1.000
_cell.length_c   1.000
_cell.angle_alpha   90.00
_cell.angle_beta   90.00
_cell.angle_gamma   90.00
#
_symmetry.space_group_name_H-M   'P 1'
#
loop_
_entity.id
_entity.type
_entity.pdbx_description
1 polymer ?
#
loop_
_entity_poly.entity_id
_entity_poly.type
_entity_poly.pdbx_seq_one_letter_code
_entity_poly.pdbx_strand_id
1 'polypeptide(L)'
;MFKEFKTPSLSVTKWRKEDGATAVEYGLLVGLIAVFLIFAMNTLGTSVSNVLEKAACKVSGKTWTEGNAFATPPTSGTCSN
;
A
#
# COMPACT_ATOMS: atom_id res chain seq x y z
N MET A 1 49.25 47.22 18.62
CA MET A 1 48.09 48.06 18.26
C MET A 1 47.19 47.23 17.37
N PHE A 2 46.06 46.80 17.93
CA PHE A 2 45.12 45.80 17.40
C PHE A 2 44.63 46.16 15.99
N LYS A 3 44.79 45.24 15.03
CA LYS A 3 44.03 45.24 13.78
C LYS A 3 43.27 43.91 13.67
N GLU A 4 41.97 44.01 13.88
CA GLU A 4 40.92 43.24 13.20
C GLU A 4 40.99 41.70 13.25
N PHE A 5 40.59 41.12 14.40
CA PHE A 5 40.02 39.77 14.43
C PHE A 5 38.61 39.83 13.83
N LYS A 6 38.47 39.53 12.54
CA LYS A 6 37.16 39.45 11.87
C LYS A 6 36.88 38.06 11.34
N THR A 7 36.20 37.26 12.16
CA THR A 7 35.28 36.17 11.81
C THR A 7 34.36 35.97 13.02
N PRO A 8 33.12 35.43 12.92
CA PRO A 8 32.34 34.97 11.75
C PRO A 8 30.89 35.50 11.74
N SER A 9 30.31 35.90 10.59
CA SER A 9 28.86 36.10 10.49
C SER A 9 28.19 34.79 10.06
N LEU A 10 27.66 34.06 11.04
CA LEU A 10 26.70 32.96 10.87
C LEU A 10 25.39 33.49 10.28
N SER A 11 25.39 33.84 9.00
CA SER A 11 24.14 34.11 8.27
C SER A 11 23.66 32.81 7.68
N VAL A 12 22.95 32.05 8.51
CA VAL A 12 22.07 30.91 8.24
C VAL A 12 22.11 30.43 6.79
N THR A 13 22.85 29.33 6.62
CA THR A 13 22.73 28.35 5.55
C THR A 13 21.28 28.24 5.05
N LYS A 14 21.09 28.33 3.74
CA LYS A 14 19.83 28.10 3.05
C LYS A 14 19.40 26.62 3.22
N TRP A 15 18.86 26.27 4.37
CA TRP A 15 18.36 24.91 4.69
C TRP A 15 17.06 24.55 3.97
N ARG A 16 16.65 25.26 2.91
CA ARG A 16 15.33 25.09 2.31
C ARG A 16 15.40 25.42 0.82
N LYS A 17 15.47 24.42 -0.04
CA LYS A 17 14.81 24.45 -1.36
C LYS A 17 14.80 23.14 -2.16
N GLU A 18 15.50 22.08 -1.74
CA GLU A 18 15.55 20.82 -2.54
C GLU A 18 15.06 19.58 -1.78
N ASP A 19 15.07 19.61 -0.44
CA ASP A 19 14.54 18.52 0.39
C ASP A 19 13.04 18.29 0.17
N GLY A 20 12.28 19.34 -0.19
CA GLY A 20 10.84 19.25 -0.44
C GLY A 20 10.47 18.73 -1.83
N ALA A 21 11.29 18.99 -2.85
CA ALA A 21 11.07 18.48 -4.21
C ALA A 21 11.27 16.97 -4.25
N THR A 22 12.31 16.49 -3.56
CA THR A 22 12.62 15.07 -3.41
C THR A 22 11.57 14.31 -2.58
N ALA A 23 10.96 14.95 -1.57
CA ALA A 23 9.94 14.33 -0.74
C ALA A 23 8.65 13.96 -1.50
N VAL A 24 8.25 14.77 -2.49
CA VAL A 24 7.05 14.51 -3.32
C VAL A 24 7.28 13.39 -4.33
N GLU A 25 8.47 13.28 -4.90
CA GLU A 25 8.81 12.23 -5.87
C GLU A 25 8.75 10.84 -5.24
N TYR A 26 9.40 10.66 -4.08
CA TYR A 26 9.30 9.41 -3.33
C TYR A 26 7.90 9.21 -2.74
N GLY A 27 7.20 10.29 -2.36
CA GLY A 27 5.81 10.23 -1.89
C GLY A 27 4.85 9.66 -2.93
N LEU A 28 5.01 10.03 -4.21
CA LEU A 28 4.17 9.51 -5.30
C LEU A 28 4.45 8.04 -5.59
N LEU A 29 5.72 7.63 -5.62
CA LEU A 29 6.09 6.22 -5.84
C LEU A 29 5.53 5.33 -4.73
N VAL A 30 5.71 5.73 -3.47
CA VAL A 30 5.16 5.00 -2.32
C VAL A 30 3.63 5.02 -2.34
N GLY A 31 3.00 6.14 -2.70
CA GLY A 31 1.55 6.24 -2.82
C GLY A 31 0.97 5.29 -3.88
N LEU A 32 1.59 5.18 -5.05
CA LEU A 32 1.14 4.28 -6.10
C LEU A 32 1.26 2.82 -5.70
N ILE A 33 2.38 2.45 -5.05
CA ILE A 33 2.59 1.10 -4.53
C ILE A 33 1.57 0.79 -3.43
N ALA A 34 1.26 1.74 -2.54
CA ALA A 34 0.28 1.54 -1.49
C ALA A 34 -1.11 1.16 -2.03
N VAL A 35 -1.60 1.88 -3.05
CA VAL A 35 -2.89 1.57 -3.69
C VAL A 35 -2.85 0.21 -4.38
N PHE A 36 -1.77 -0.08 -5.10
CA PHE A 36 -1.58 -1.37 -5.77
C PHE A 36 -1.58 -2.55 -4.77
N LEU A 37 -0.88 -2.39 -3.66
CA LEU A 37 -0.81 -3.37 -2.59
C LEU A 37 -2.17 -3.61 -1.93
N ILE A 38 -2.94 -2.56 -1.65
CA ILE A 38 -4.30 -2.73 -1.12
C ILE A 38 -5.13 -3.60 -2.07
N PHE A 39 -5.10 -3.33 -3.38
CA PHE A 39 -5.84 -4.13 -4.36
C PHE A 39 -5.37 -5.59 -4.38
N ALA A 40 -4.05 -5.81 -4.47
CA ALA A 40 -3.46 -7.14 -4.51
C ALA A 40 -3.81 -7.96 -3.25
N MET A 41 -3.72 -7.36 -2.06
CA MET A 41 -4.05 -8.04 -0.81
C MET A 41 -5.53 -8.36 -0.68
N ASN A 42 -6.43 -7.49 -1.16
CA ASN A 42 -7.87 -7.79 -1.17
C ASN A 42 -8.17 -9.00 -2.06
N THR A 43 -7.69 -8.99 -3.31
CA THR A 43 -7.89 -10.11 -4.24
C THR A 43 -7.27 -11.41 -3.71
N LEU A 44 -6.05 -11.33 -3.16
CA LEU A 44 -5.38 -12.50 -2.59
C LEU A 44 -6.13 -13.03 -1.36
N GLY A 45 -6.56 -12.14 -0.46
CA GLY A 45 -7.35 -12.49 0.71
C GLY A 45 -8.63 -13.22 0.34
N THR A 46 -9.41 -12.68 -0.60
CA THR A 46 -10.62 -13.33 -1.11
C THR A 46 -10.33 -14.68 -1.76
N SER A 47 -9.23 -14.80 -2.52
CA SER A 47 -8.86 -16.06 -3.16
C SER A 47 -8.55 -17.16 -2.14
N VAL A 48 -7.81 -16.84 -1.07
CA VAL A 48 -7.51 -17.78 0.02
C VAL A 48 -8.79 -18.17 0.75
N SER A 49 -9.65 -17.20 1.11
CA SER A 49 -10.95 -17.48 1.74
C SER A 49 -11.82 -18.39 0.88
N ASN A 50 -11.89 -18.13 -0.43
CA ASN A 50 -12.67 -18.94 -1.37
C ASN A 50 -12.18 -20.40 -1.42
N VAL A 51 -10.87 -20.64 -1.37
CA VAL A 51 -10.33 -22.02 -1.37
C VAL A 51 -10.71 -22.76 -0.10
N LEU A 52 -10.58 -22.10 1.06
CA LEU A 52 -10.93 -22.69 2.36
C LEU A 52 -12.43 -22.96 2.47
N GLU A 53 -13.26 -22.00 2.06
CA GLU A 53 -14.72 -22.14 2.06
C GLU A 53 -15.20 -23.18 1.05
N LYS A 54 -14.58 -23.24 -0.14
CA LYS A 54 -14.86 -24.29 -1.13
C LYS A 54 -14.55 -25.67 -0.56
N ALA A 55 -13.42 -25.84 0.13
CA ALA A 55 -13.07 -27.10 0.78
C ALA A 55 -14.09 -27.46 1.89
N ALA A 56 -14.44 -26.49 2.74
CA ALA A 56 -15.46 -26.65 3.79
C ALA A 56 -16.85 -27.00 3.22
N CYS A 57 -17.21 -26.42 2.09
CA CYS A 57 -18.47 -26.69 1.39
C CYS A 57 -18.51 -28.12 0.84
N LYS A 58 -17.41 -28.55 0.21
CA LYS A 58 -17.28 -29.89 -0.36
C LYS A 58 -17.29 -30.98 0.70
N VAL A 59 -16.65 -30.77 1.86
CA VAL A 59 -16.74 -31.73 2.97
C VAL A 59 -18.15 -31.79 3.57
N SER A 60 -18.92 -30.70 3.46
CA SER A 60 -20.33 -30.66 3.89
C SER A 60 -21.30 -31.28 2.89
N GLY A 61 -20.82 -31.84 1.77
CA GLY A 61 -21.66 -32.45 0.73
C GLY A 61 -22.49 -31.45 -0.10
N LYS A 62 -22.14 -30.16 -0.03
CA LYS A 62 -22.88 -29.06 -0.64
C LYS A 62 -22.28 -28.65 -2.00
N THR A 63 -23.05 -27.86 -2.74
CA THR A 63 -22.60 -27.27 -4.01
C THR A 63 -21.97 -25.90 -3.78
N TRP A 64 -20.87 -25.64 -4.49
CA TRP A 64 -20.13 -24.39 -4.41
C TRP A 64 -20.43 -23.53 -5.63
N THR A 65 -20.84 -22.30 -5.39
CA THR A 65 -20.98 -21.26 -6.41
C THR A 65 -19.76 -20.36 -6.32
N GLU A 66 -18.96 -20.33 -7.39
CA GLU A 66 -17.72 -19.55 -7.39
C GLU A 66 -17.97 -18.05 -7.33
N GLY A 67 -17.29 -17.37 -6.41
CA GLY A 67 -17.23 -15.91 -6.34
C GLY A 67 -16.12 -15.36 -7.23
N ASN A 68 -16.18 -14.06 -7.54
CA ASN A 68 -15.18 -13.39 -8.38
C ASN A 68 -14.20 -12.59 -7.51
N ALA A 69 -13.00 -13.14 -7.31
CA ALA A 69 -11.92 -12.47 -6.55
C ALA A 69 -11.30 -11.25 -7.27
N PHE A 70 -11.57 -11.08 -8.58
CA PHE A 70 -11.12 -9.94 -9.38
C PHE A 70 -12.20 -8.86 -9.55
N ALA A 71 -13.40 -9.05 -8.99
CA ALA A 71 -14.41 -7.99 -8.94
C ALA A 71 -13.95 -6.85 -8.01
N THR A 72 -14.41 -5.63 -8.27
CA THR A 72 -14.29 -4.48 -7.36
C THR A 72 -15.68 -4.08 -6.88
N PRO A 73 -16.08 -4.38 -5.64
CA PRO A 73 -15.36 -5.14 -4.60
C PRO A 73 -15.31 -6.65 -4.90
N PRO A 74 -14.29 -7.38 -4.42
CA PRO A 74 -14.17 -8.82 -4.64
C PRO A 74 -15.29 -9.56 -3.90
N THR A 75 -15.89 -10.55 -4.55
CA THR A 75 -16.99 -11.33 -3.97
C THR A 75 -16.50 -12.72 -3.59
N SER A 76 -16.83 -13.15 -2.37
CA SER A 76 -16.63 -14.54 -1.97
C SER A 76 -17.67 -15.43 -2.64
N GLY A 77 -17.31 -16.69 -2.86
CA GLY A 77 -18.27 -17.69 -3.31
C GLY A 77 -19.25 -18.05 -2.22
N THR A 78 -20.28 -18.81 -2.56
CA THR A 78 -21.29 -19.24 -1.59
C THR A 78 -21.51 -20.74 -1.67
N CYS A 79 -21.81 -21.33 -0.51
CA CYS A 79 -22.11 -22.74 -0.36
C CYS A 79 -23.62 -22.92 -0.22
N SER A 80 -24.25 -23.65 -1.13
CA SER A 80 -25.68 -23.97 -1.09
C SER A 80 -25.91 -25.47 -1.05
N ASN A 81 -27.06 -25.88 -0.50
CA ASN A 81 -27.52 -27.26 -0.63
C ASN A 81 -27.67 -27.64 -2.11
#